data_AF-A0AAV4J4D5-F1
#
_entry.id   AF-A0AAV4J4D5-F1
#
_cell.length_a   1.000
_cell.length_b   1.000
_cell.length_c   1.000
_cell.angle_alpha   90.00
_cell.angle_beta   90.00
_cell.angle_gamma   90.00
#
_symmetry.space_group_name_H-M   'P 1'
#
loop_
_entity.id
_entity.type
_entity.pdbx_description
1 polymer ?
#
loop_
_entity_poly.entity_id
_entity_poly.type
_entity_poly.pdbx_seq_one_letter_code
_entity_poly.pdbx_strand_id
1 'polypeptide(L)'
;MAPWTKVVLVWILFHIGIAGNEKVDQHAKLALNQEMPGDKQVSWSGLKLKINTHLEQLWQTDWDTEVNNKLHEIRPNLNERIISVERLNRKQGTVVSRLFQPFMDH
;
A
#
# COMPACT_ATOMS: atom_id res chain seq x y z
N MET A 1 -4.59 -37.16 17.59
CA MET A 1 -3.46 -36.27 17.95
C MET A 1 -2.30 -36.65 17.05
N ALA A 2 -1.81 -35.73 16.21
CA ALA A 2 -0.69 -36.03 15.32
C ALA A 2 0.61 -36.16 16.15
N PRO A 3 1.50 -37.13 15.85
CA PRO A 3 2.76 -37.29 16.59
C PRO A 3 3.68 -36.11 16.32
N TRP A 4 4.44 -35.70 17.34
CA TRP A 4 5.46 -34.67 17.21
C TRP A 4 6.63 -35.17 16.36
N THR A 5 6.98 -34.45 15.31
CA THR A 5 8.15 -34.76 14.48
C THR A 5 9.39 -34.10 15.08
N LYS A 6 10.41 -34.90 15.39
CA LYS A 6 11.71 -34.41 15.85
C LYS A 6 12.56 -34.04 14.64
N VAL A 7 13.02 -32.79 14.59
CA VAL A 7 13.89 -32.28 13.52
C VAL A 7 15.28 -32.03 14.09
N VAL A 8 16.32 -32.43 13.34
CA VAL A 8 17.73 -32.16 13.67
C VAL A 8 18.32 -31.32 12.55
N LEU A 9 18.91 -30.19 12.90
CA LEU A 9 19.61 -29.31 11.98
C LEU A 9 21.11 -29.57 12.08
N VAL A 10 21.78 -29.71 10.94
CA VAL A 10 23.23 -29.95 10.86
C VAL A 10 23.81 -28.96 9.88
N TRP A 11 24.95 -28.37 10.25
CA TRP A 11 25.76 -27.54 9.36
C TRP A 11 26.74 -28.43 8.60
N ILE A 12 26.70 -28.34 7.27
CA ILE A 12 27.57 -29.11 6.38
C ILE A 12 28.39 -28.12 5.56
N LEU A 13 29.70 -28.36 5.48
CA LEU A 13 30.60 -27.57 4.64
C LEU A 13 30.33 -27.84 3.16
N PHE A 14 30.63 -26.82 2.35
CA PHE A 14 30.32 -26.84 0.94
C PHE A 14 31.20 -27.83 0.15
N HIS A 15 30.60 -28.55 -0.81
CA HIS A 15 31.30 -29.45 -1.75
C HIS A 15 32.12 -30.60 -1.13
N ILE A 16 31.62 -31.22 -0.05
CA ILE A 16 32.28 -32.38 0.56
C ILE A 16 31.86 -33.75 -0.04
N GLY A 17 31.22 -33.78 -1.22
CA GLY A 17 30.83 -35.03 -1.88
C GLY A 17 29.49 -35.64 -1.42
N ILE A 18 28.71 -34.94 -0.61
CA ILE A 18 27.35 -35.40 -0.23
C ILE A 18 26.39 -35.05 -1.36
N ALA A 19 26.04 -36.05 -2.17
CA ALA A 19 25.19 -35.88 -3.36
C ALA A 19 23.85 -35.16 -3.10
N GLY A 20 23.24 -35.36 -1.92
CA GLY A 20 22.02 -34.65 -1.54
C GLY A 20 22.23 -33.14 -1.35
N ASN A 21 23.32 -32.76 -0.67
CA ASN A 21 23.69 -31.36 -0.43
C ASN A 21 24.08 -30.66 -1.73
N GLU A 22 24.81 -31.36 -2.62
CA GLU A 22 25.21 -30.83 -3.92
C GLU A 22 24.02 -30.60 -4.84
N LYS A 23 23.04 -31.52 -4.86
CA LYS A 23 21.80 -31.31 -5.61
C LYS A 23 21.04 -30.08 -5.09
N VAL A 24 20.91 -29.93 -3.78
CA VAL A 24 20.24 -28.75 -3.19
C VAL A 24 20.95 -27.46 -3.58
N ASP A 25 22.28 -27.42 -3.51
CA ASP A 25 23.07 -26.26 -3.95
C ASP A 25 22.88 -25.96 -5.45
N GLN A 26 22.92 -26.98 -6.30
CA GLN A 26 22.68 -26.82 -7.73
C GLN A 26 21.30 -26.23 -8.00
N HIS A 27 20.26 -26.71 -7.32
CA HIS A 27 18.90 -26.17 -7.48
C HIS A 27 18.80 -24.73 -6.96
N ALA A 28 19.45 -24.41 -5.84
CA ALA A 28 19.50 -23.04 -5.31
C ALA A 28 20.18 -22.09 -6.31
N LYS A 29 21.30 -22.50 -6.91
CA LYS A 29 21.99 -21.73 -7.96
C LYS A 29 21.15 -21.57 -9.22
N LEU A 30 20.45 -22.62 -9.64
CA LEU A 30 19.54 -22.55 -10.79
C LEU A 30 18.38 -21.60 -10.52
N ALA A 31 17.81 -21.60 -9.31
CA ALA A 31 16.74 -20.69 -8.93
C ALA A 31 17.20 -19.22 -8.88
N LEU A 32 18.45 -18.94 -8.49
CA LEU A 32 19.02 -17.59 -8.57
C LEU A 32 19.18 -17.10 -10.02
N ASN A 33 19.47 -18.01 -10.95
CA ASN A 33 19.65 -17.70 -12.36
C ASN A 33 18.36 -17.81 -13.17
N GLN A 34 17.29 -18.31 -12.56
CA GLN A 34 15.98 -18.31 -13.16
C GLN A 34 15.49 -16.87 -13.13
N GLU A 35 15.45 -16.21 -14.29
CA GLU A 35 14.79 -14.93 -14.42
C GLU A 35 13.40 -15.07 -13.80
N MET A 36 13.13 -14.35 -12.71
CA MET A 36 11.75 -14.19 -12.24
C MET A 36 10.95 -13.76 -13.48
N PRO A 37 9.79 -14.38 -13.76
CA PRO A 37 8.95 -13.95 -14.88
C PRO A 37 8.83 -12.45 -14.79
N GLY A 38 9.49 -11.76 -15.73
CA GLY A 38 9.92 -10.38 -15.57
C GLY A 38 8.82 -9.62 -14.90
N ASP A 39 9.12 -9.09 -13.70
CA ASP A 39 8.17 -8.39 -12.89
C ASP A 39 7.36 -7.53 -13.85
N LYS A 40 6.10 -7.90 -13.99
CA LYS A 40 5.07 -6.98 -14.44
C LYS A 40 5.00 -5.98 -13.30
N GLN A 41 6.05 -5.18 -13.19
CA GLN A 41 6.30 -4.22 -12.14
C GLN A 41 5.30 -3.16 -12.50
N VAL A 42 4.04 -3.39 -12.13
CA VAL A 42 3.03 -2.36 -12.19
C VAL A 42 3.68 -1.24 -11.40
N SER A 43 4.03 -0.17 -12.11
CA SER A 43 4.84 0.87 -11.52
C SER A 43 4.17 1.24 -10.22
N TRP A 44 4.94 1.27 -9.14
CA TRP A 44 4.40 1.62 -7.82
C TRP A 44 3.57 2.91 -7.92
N SER A 45 4.03 3.85 -8.74
CA SER A 45 3.32 5.07 -9.10
C SER A 45 1.93 4.82 -9.70
N GLY A 46 1.79 3.87 -10.64
CA GLY A 46 0.51 3.53 -11.27
C GLY A 46 -0.45 2.79 -10.32
N LEU A 47 0.07 1.91 -9.46
CA LEU A 47 -0.74 1.28 -8.40
C LEU A 47 -1.21 2.31 -7.39
N LYS A 48 -0.29 3.13 -6.89
CA LYS A 48 -0.57 4.20 -5.93
C LYS A 48 -1.60 5.17 -6.48
N LEU A 49 -1.47 5.59 -7.74
CA LEU A 49 -2.46 6.45 -8.38
C LEU A 49 -3.84 5.81 -8.41
N LYS A 50 -3.95 4.54 -8.85
CA LYS A 50 -5.23 3.83 -8.90
C LYS A 50 -5.87 3.68 -7.52
N ILE A 51 -5.08 3.33 -6.51
CA ILE A 51 -5.57 3.18 -5.13
C ILE A 51 -6.08 4.52 -4.62
N ASN A 52 -5.30 5.59 -4.76
CA ASN A 52 -5.71 6.92 -4.31
C ASN A 52 -6.97 7.41 -5.01
N THR A 53 -7.06 7.27 -6.35
CA THR A 53 -8.26 7.65 -7.09
C THR A 53 -9.49 6.85 -6.65
N HIS A 54 -9.33 5.56 -6.34
CA HIS A 54 -10.44 4.75 -5.85
C HIS A 54 -10.88 5.18 -4.44
N LEU A 55 -9.94 5.46 -3.54
CA LEU A 55 -10.23 5.96 -2.19
C LEU A 55 -10.93 7.33 -2.24
N GLU A 56 -10.45 8.25 -3.06
CA GLU A 56 -11.08 9.55 -3.28
C GLU A 56 -12.54 9.40 -3.75
N GLN A 57 -12.82 8.45 -4.65
CA GLN A 57 -14.18 8.17 -5.11
C GLN A 57 -15.08 7.62 -4.01
N LEU A 58 -14.57 6.72 -3.17
CA LEU A 58 -15.32 6.19 -2.04
C LEU A 58 -15.64 7.29 -1.04
N TRP A 59 -14.67 8.13 -0.71
CA TRP A 59 -14.88 9.26 0.19
C TRP A 59 -15.84 10.29 -0.36
N GLN A 60 -15.77 10.59 -1.65
CA GLN A 60 -16.74 11.47 -2.30
C GLN A 60 -18.16 10.86 -2.25
N THR A 61 -18.28 9.55 -2.45
CA THR A 61 -19.56 8.85 -2.36
C THR A 61 -20.13 8.93 -0.94
N ASP A 62 -19.33 8.65 0.08
CA ASP A 62 -19.75 8.76 1.48
C ASP A 62 -20.11 10.20 1.83
N TRP A 63 -19.32 11.17 1.36
CA TRP A 63 -19.58 12.58 1.54
C TRP A 63 -20.90 13.04 0.94
N ASP A 64 -21.24 12.54 -0.25
CA ASP A 64 -22.51 12.86 -0.91
C ASP A 64 -23.73 12.27 -0.19
N THR A 65 -23.54 11.33 0.75
CA THR A 65 -24.62 10.85 1.62
C THR A 65 -24.90 11.76 2.81
N GLU A 66 -24.00 12.69 3.13
CA GLU A 66 -24.11 13.62 4.27
C GLU A 66 -25.04 14.81 3.99
N VAL A 67 -26.33 14.50 3.78
CA VAL A 67 -27.38 15.46 3.40
C VAL A 67 -27.71 16.54 4.45
N ASN A 68 -27.27 16.36 5.70
CA ASN A 68 -27.50 17.32 6.81
C ASN A 68 -26.20 17.96 7.32
N ASN A 69 -25.13 17.90 6.53
CA ASN A 69 -23.85 18.47 6.92
C ASN A 69 -23.66 19.85 6.29
N LYS A 70 -23.63 20.90 7.12
CA LYS A 70 -23.37 22.28 6.69
C LYS A 70 -22.03 22.44 5.96
N LEU A 71 -21.08 21.54 6.22
CA LEU A 71 -19.80 21.53 5.54
C LEU A 71 -19.92 20.93 4.12
N HIS A 72 -20.85 20.00 3.87
CA HIS A 72 -21.17 19.50 2.52
C HIS A 72 -21.74 20.61 1.64
N GLU A 73 -22.63 21.43 2.20
CA GLU A 73 -23.17 22.61 1.51
C GLU A 73 -22.07 23.60 1.06
N ILE A 74 -21.02 23.77 1.90
CA ILE A 74 -19.90 24.67 1.61
C ILE A 74 -18.90 24.01 0.64
N ARG A 75 -18.76 22.69 0.70
CA ARG A 75 -17.79 21.94 -0.10
C ARG A 75 -18.37 20.60 -0.54
N PRO A 76 -19.16 20.56 -1.63
CA PRO A 76 -19.72 19.31 -2.12
C PRO A 76 -18.64 18.43 -2.77
N ASN A 77 -17.60 19.01 -3.39
CA ASN A 77 -16.52 18.27 -4.02
C ASN A 77 -15.26 18.22 -3.13
N LEU A 78 -14.87 17.04 -2.67
CA LEU A 78 -13.66 16.85 -1.86
C LEU A 78 -12.37 17.00 -2.70
N ASN A 79 -12.42 16.66 -3.99
CA ASN A 79 -11.27 16.75 -4.90
C ASN A 79 -11.02 18.16 -5.46
N GLU A 80 -11.91 19.12 -5.24
CA GLU A 80 -11.64 20.51 -5.62
C GLU A 80 -10.54 21.09 -4.72
N ARG A 81 -9.40 21.45 -5.34
CA ARG A 81 -8.38 22.27 -4.69
C ARG A 81 -9.05 23.58 -4.31
N ILE A 82 -9.03 23.91 -3.03
CA ILE A 82 -9.66 25.12 -2.49
C ILE A 82 -9.02 26.35 -3.18
N ILE A 83 -9.62 26.85 -4.25
CA ILE A 83 -9.30 28.16 -4.83
C ILE A 83 -9.75 29.27 -3.85
N SER A 84 -10.68 28.95 -2.94
CA SER A 84 -11.21 29.87 -1.93
C SER A 84 -10.31 30.15 -0.71
N VAL A 85 -9.11 29.54 -0.57
CA VAL A 85 -8.16 29.90 0.50
C VAL A 85 -7.71 31.35 0.36
N GLU A 86 -7.72 31.90 -0.86
CA GLU A 86 -7.41 33.31 -1.10
C GLU A 86 -8.41 34.27 -0.44
N ARG A 87 -9.62 33.81 -0.12
CA ARG A 87 -10.68 34.60 0.55
C ARG A 87 -10.79 34.34 2.05
N LEU A 88 -10.08 33.35 2.59
CA LEU A 88 -10.12 32.98 4.00
C LEU A 88 -8.97 33.66 4.75
N ASN A 89 -9.26 34.29 5.90
CA ASN A 89 -8.18 34.75 6.73
C ASN A 89 -7.38 33.55 7.31
N ARG A 90 -6.16 33.80 7.77
CA ARG A 90 -5.24 32.77 8.27
C ARG A 90 -5.86 31.84 9.33
N LYS A 91 -6.76 32.37 10.18
CA LYS A 91 -7.46 31.59 11.22
C LYS A 91 -8.52 30.67 10.61
N GLN A 92 -9.30 31.17 9.64
CA GLN A 92 -10.32 30.39 8.95
C GLN A 92 -9.70 29.27 8.10
N GLY A 93 -8.62 29.57 7.37
CA GLY A 93 -7.89 28.56 6.60
C GLY A 93 -7.37 27.42 7.48
N THR A 94 -6.83 27.75 8.66
CA THR A 94 -6.35 26.75 9.62
C THR A 94 -7.49 25.85 10.15
N VAL A 95 -8.65 26.43 10.46
CA VAL A 95 -9.81 25.67 10.93
C VAL A 95 -10.33 24.73 9.84
N VAL A 96 -10.46 25.23 8.61
CA VAL A 96 -10.86 24.43 7.45
C VAL A 96 -9.89 23.28 7.23
N SER A 97 -8.58 23.53 7.13
CA SER A 97 -7.58 22.46 6.95
C SER A 97 -7.65 21.41 8.06
N ARG A 98 -7.82 21.81 9.32
CA ARG A 98 -7.90 20.88 10.46
C ARG A 98 -9.18 20.05 10.49
N LEU A 99 -10.29 20.57 9.99
CA LEU A 99 -11.54 19.81 9.87
C LEU A 99 -11.46 18.76 8.75
N PHE A 100 -10.65 19.01 7.72
CA PHE A 100 -10.45 18.08 6.60
C PHE A 100 -9.25 17.14 6.78
N GLN A 101 -8.32 17.44 7.68
CA GLN A 101 -7.14 16.61 8.01
C GLN A 101 -7.50 15.14 8.35
N PRO A 102 -8.54 14.85 9.18
CA PRO A 102 -8.91 13.48 9.51
C PRO A 102 -9.42 12.66 8.31
N PHE A 103 -9.85 13.34 7.25
CA PHE A 103 -10.37 12.69 6.03
C PHE A 103 -9.28 12.41 5.00
N MET A 104 -8.07 12.99 5.13
CA MET A 104 -7.00 12.89 4.13
C MET A 104 -5.81 12.03 4.57
N ASP A 105 -5.70 11.73 5.87
CA ASP A 105 -4.52 11.06 6.47
C ASP A 105 -4.70 9.54 6.70
N HIS A 106 -5.70 8.90 6.10
CA HIS A 106 -5.95 7.45 6.21
C HIS A 106 -5.80 6.68 4.89
#